data_AF-A0A350H599-F1
#
_entry.id   AF-A0A350H599-F1
#
_cell.length_a   1.000
_cell.length_b   1.000
_cell.length_c   1.000
_cell.angle_alpha   90.00
_cell.angle_beta   90.00
_cell.angle_gamma   90.00
#
_symmetry.space_group_name_H-M   'P 1'
#
loop_
_entity.id
_entity.type
_entity.pdbx_description
1 polymer ?
#
loop_
_entity_poly.entity_id
_entity_poly.type
_entity_poly.pdbx_seq_one_letter_code
_entity_poly.pdbx_strand_id
1 'polypeptide(L)'
;DAIYGETNEVIDKIKEAFADKGIDVFPISAVSGKGVKELLYKVSSILDTIDDEPITFEQEYFIEDYNDIVDEPYTVEKVKDHLYSIEGPRIERMLGYTNLDSEKGFVFFQRFMKQNGILDELEELGIEDGDTVKIYGHEFDYYKE
;
A
#
# COMPACT_ATOMS: atom_id res chain seq x y z
N ASP A 1 38.02 -6.68 -17.71
CA ASP A 1 38.51 -6.60 -19.09
C ASP A 1 37.88 -7.67 -19.95
N ALA A 2 36.82 -7.33 -20.68
CA ALA A 2 36.16 -8.29 -21.57
C ALA A 2 35.41 -7.60 -22.71
N ILE A 3 36.08 -6.76 -23.51
CA ILE A 3 35.65 -6.48 -24.89
C ILE A 3 36.93 -6.35 -25.73
N TYR A 4 37.20 -7.35 -26.59
CA TYR A 4 38.23 -7.30 -27.63
C TYR A 4 37.55 -6.94 -28.96
N GLY A 5 37.87 -5.77 -29.50
CA GLY A 5 37.32 -5.17 -30.72
C GLY A 5 37.30 -3.64 -30.59
N GLU A 6 37.23 -2.90 -31.70
CA GLU A 6 36.92 -1.47 -31.59
C GLU A 6 35.54 -1.33 -30.94
N THR A 7 35.49 -0.73 -29.75
CA THR A 7 34.31 -0.68 -28.86
C THR A 7 33.03 -0.22 -29.57
N ASN A 8 33.16 0.52 -30.68
CA ASN A 8 32.05 1.01 -31.48
C ASN A 8 31.33 -0.10 -32.27
N GLU A 9 32.03 -1.09 -32.85
CA GLU A 9 31.39 -2.11 -33.70
C GLU A 9 30.41 -3.02 -32.93
N VAL A 10 30.75 -3.38 -31.69
CA VAL A 10 29.87 -4.21 -30.84
C VAL A 10 28.65 -3.42 -30.41
N ILE A 11 28.82 -2.15 -30.05
CA ILE A 11 27.73 -1.27 -29.66
C ILE A 11 26.77 -1.07 -30.83
N ASP A 12 27.30 -0.87 -32.04
CA ASP A 12 26.49 -0.65 -33.24
C ASP A 12 25.67 -1.89 -33.61
N LYS A 13 26.26 -3.09 -33.51
CA LYS A 13 25.51 -4.36 -33.69
C LYS A 13 24.37 -4.53 -32.68
N ILE A 14 24.58 -4.13 -31.42
CA ILE A 14 23.52 -4.18 -30.40
C ILE A 14 22.42 -3.20 -30.77
N LYS A 15 22.74 -1.96 -31.16
CA LYS A 15 21.74 -0.98 -31.60
C LYS A 15 20.91 -1.50 -32.77
N GLU A 16 21.55 -2.05 -33.80
CA GLU A 16 20.86 -2.63 -34.97
C GLU A 16 19.91 -3.77 -34.56
N ALA A 17 20.33 -4.66 -33.67
CA ALA A 17 19.52 -5.80 -33.23
C ALA A 17 18.23 -5.40 -32.47
N PHE A 18 18.17 -4.18 -31.95
CA PHE A 18 17.03 -3.65 -31.21
C PHE A 18 16.26 -2.55 -31.96
N ALA A 19 16.81 -2.02 -33.06
CA ALA A 19 16.20 -0.98 -33.87
C ALA A 19 14.82 -1.39 -34.41
N ASP A 20 14.71 -2.59 -34.98
CA ASP A 20 13.45 -3.13 -35.52
C ASP A 20 12.38 -3.39 -34.44
N LYS A 21 12.77 -3.40 -33.16
CA LYS A 21 11.87 -3.59 -32.01
C LYS A 21 11.42 -2.27 -31.39
N GLY A 22 11.89 -1.13 -31.92
CA GLY A 22 11.62 0.20 -31.36
C GLY A 22 12.24 0.41 -29.97
N ILE A 23 13.30 -0.34 -29.63
CA ILE A 23 13.99 -0.22 -28.34
C ILE A 23 15.27 0.61 -28.54
N ASP A 24 15.30 1.79 -27.93
CA ASP A 24 16.48 2.65 -27.94
C ASP A 24 17.60 2.07 -27.03
N VAL A 25 18.82 1.93 -27.56
CA VAL A 25 19.97 1.38 -26.83
C VAL A 25 20.97 2.48 -26.48
N PHE A 26 21.26 2.64 -25.19
CA PHE A 26 22.19 3.64 -24.66
C PHE A 26 23.41 2.99 -24.00
N PRO A 27 24.61 3.06 -24.60
CA PRO A 27 25.82 2.56 -23.98
C PRO A 27 26.27 3.51 -22.86
N ILE A 28 26.40 2.99 -21.63
CA ILE A 28 26.80 3.78 -20.46
C ILE A 28 28.05 3.23 -19.77
N SER A 29 28.77 4.11 -19.07
CA SER A 29 29.89 3.74 -18.18
C SER A 29 29.80 4.51 -16.87
N ALA A 30 29.67 3.79 -15.76
CA ALA A 30 29.64 4.40 -14.43
C ALA A 30 31.00 5.04 -14.05
N VAL A 31 32.10 4.46 -14.50
CA VAL A 31 33.47 4.94 -14.17
C VAL A 31 33.79 6.25 -14.87
N SER A 32 33.42 6.38 -16.15
CA SER A 32 33.73 7.58 -16.94
C SER A 32 32.55 8.55 -17.06
N GLY A 33 31.36 8.18 -16.58
CA GLY A 33 30.12 8.93 -16.74
C GLY A 33 29.61 9.04 -18.19
N LYS A 34 30.23 8.33 -19.14
CA LYS A 34 29.86 8.41 -20.57
C LYS A 34 28.45 7.83 -20.77
N GLY A 35 27.61 8.53 -21.55
CA GLY A 35 26.27 8.06 -21.94
C GLY A 35 25.17 8.29 -20.90
N VAL A 36 25.52 8.66 -19.66
CA VAL A 36 24.55 8.82 -18.57
C VAL A 36 23.63 10.02 -18.80
N LYS A 37 24.17 11.14 -19.28
CA LYS A 37 23.36 12.35 -19.53
C LYS A 37 22.36 12.12 -20.66
N GLU A 38 22.78 11.47 -21.73
CA GLU A 38 21.94 11.15 -22.88
C GLU A 38 20.79 10.22 -22.50
N LEU A 39 21.06 9.21 -21.65
CA LEU A 39 20.03 8.35 -21.08
C LEU A 39 19.02 9.16 -20.24
N LEU A 40 19.50 10.02 -19.34
CA LEU A 40 18.64 10.84 -18.50
C LEU A 40 17.76 11.80 -19.31
N TYR A 41 18.31 12.41 -20.37
CA TYR A 41 17.51 13.26 -21.26
C TYR A 41 16.43 12.46 -21.98
N LYS A 42 16.73 11.25 -22.47
CA LYS A 42 15.70 10.39 -23.07
C LYS A 42 14.60 10.04 -22.08
N VAL A 43 14.95 9.68 -20.85
CA VAL A 43 13.97 9.39 -19.79
C VAL A 43 13.12 10.63 -19.51
N SER A 44 13.72 11.81 -19.36
CA SER A 44 12.98 13.07 -19.19
C SER A 44 12.00 13.30 -20.33
N SER A 45 12.43 13.15 -21.58
CA SER A 45 11.55 13.32 -22.74
C SER A 45 10.42 12.30 -22.80
N ILE A 46 10.59 11.10 -22.25
CA ILE A 46 9.50 10.11 -22.13
C ILE A 46 8.53 10.56 -21.04
N LEU A 47 9.03 11.02 -19.90
CA LEU A 47 8.19 11.54 -18.81
C LEU A 47 7.37 12.76 -19.28
N ASP A 48 7.95 13.63 -20.09
CA ASP A 48 7.27 14.80 -20.68
C ASP A 48 6.09 14.43 -21.61
N THR A 49 6.01 13.16 -22.05
CA THR A 49 4.90 12.66 -22.88
C THR A 49 3.79 11.97 -22.08
N ILE A 50 4.01 11.74 -20.79
CA ILE A 50 3.01 11.16 -19.91
C ILE A 50 2.04 12.29 -19.52
N ASP A 51 0.76 11.96 -19.37
CA ASP A 51 -0.22 12.93 -18.92
C ASP A 51 0.12 13.39 -17.50
N ASP A 52 0.14 14.72 -17.29
CA ASP A 52 0.35 15.35 -15.98
C ASP A 52 -0.95 15.34 -15.15
N GLU A 53 -2.03 14.76 -15.67
CA GLU A 53 -3.24 14.56 -14.89
C GLU A 53 -2.86 13.90 -13.56
N PRO A 54 -3.14 14.57 -12.43
CA PRO A 54 -2.87 13.98 -11.13
C PRO A 54 -3.60 12.65 -11.10
N ILE A 55 -2.88 11.58 -10.78
CA ILE A 55 -3.50 10.32 -10.42
C ILE A 55 -4.31 10.62 -9.16
N THR A 56 -5.56 11.01 -9.36
CA THR A 56 -6.55 11.01 -8.31
C THR A 56 -6.75 9.55 -8.00
N PHE A 57 -6.05 9.06 -6.99
CA PHE A 57 -6.62 7.97 -6.22
C PHE A 57 -7.97 8.50 -5.79
N GLU A 58 -9.05 7.96 -6.37
CA GLU A 58 -10.36 8.16 -5.78
C GLU A 58 -10.18 7.74 -4.33
N GLN A 59 -10.31 8.70 -3.42
CA GLN A 59 -10.50 8.36 -2.04
C GLN A 59 -11.85 7.64 -2.06
N GLU A 60 -11.82 6.30 -2.08
CA GLU A 60 -13.00 5.46 -2.34
C GLU A 60 -14.14 5.70 -1.34
N TYR A 61 -13.89 6.47 -0.28
CA TYR A 61 -14.84 6.81 0.77
C TYR A 61 -14.86 8.31 1.08
N PHE A 62 -16.04 8.92 0.92
CA PHE A 62 -16.33 10.25 1.43
C PHE A 62 -16.56 10.17 2.94
N ILE A 63 -16.10 11.17 3.68
CA ILE A 63 -16.36 11.29 5.13
C ILE A 63 -17.87 11.33 5.42
N GLU A 64 -18.68 11.72 4.44
CA GLU A 64 -20.14 11.72 4.51
C GLU A 64 -20.73 10.31 4.70
N ASP A 65 -20.09 9.26 4.18
CA ASP A 65 -20.51 7.85 4.36
C ASP A 65 -20.29 7.35 5.80
N TYR A 66 -19.47 8.04 6.60
CA TYR A 66 -19.22 7.67 8.00
C TYR A 66 -20.50 7.75 8.85
N ASN A 67 -21.46 8.60 8.47
CA ASN A 67 -22.75 8.71 9.17
C ASN A 67 -23.65 7.48 8.93
N ASP A 68 -23.57 6.86 7.75
CA ASP A 68 -24.41 5.70 7.41
C ASP A 68 -23.92 4.41 8.09
N ILE A 69 -22.61 4.29 8.38
CA ILE A 69 -22.08 3.09 9.07
C ILE A 69 -22.47 3.06 10.56
N VAL A 70 -22.78 4.22 11.16
CA VAL A 70 -23.15 4.33 12.59
C VAL A 70 -24.47 3.62 12.90
N ASP A 71 -25.34 3.37 11.92
CA ASP A 71 -26.62 2.68 12.13
C ASP A 71 -26.55 1.15 11.92
N GLU A 72 -25.42 0.60 11.50
CA GLU A 72 -25.31 -0.84 11.24
C GLU A 72 -24.98 -1.65 12.49
N PRO A 73 -25.53 -2.86 12.65
CA PRO A 73 -25.23 -3.68 13.80
C PRO A 73 -23.78 -4.19 13.78
N TYR A 74 -23.22 -4.38 14.97
CA TYR A 74 -22.05 -5.20 15.23
C TYR A 74 -22.27 -5.98 16.54
N THR A 75 -21.38 -6.90 16.86
CA THR A 75 -21.40 -7.66 18.10
C THR A 75 -19.98 -7.81 18.61
N VAL A 76 -19.81 -7.61 19.92
CA VAL A 76 -18.59 -7.89 20.65
C VAL A 76 -18.87 -9.05 21.60
N GLU A 77 -18.04 -10.09 21.53
CA GLU A 77 -18.20 -11.26 22.39
C GLU A 77 -16.87 -11.78 22.94
N LYS A 78 -16.93 -12.33 24.15
CA LYS A 78 -15.83 -13.11 24.72
C LYS A 78 -15.98 -14.56 24.25
N VAL A 79 -15.11 -14.99 23.33
CA VAL A 79 -15.16 -16.34 22.76
C VAL A 79 -14.64 -17.38 23.76
N LYS A 80 -13.56 -17.04 24.47
CA LYS A 80 -12.97 -17.82 25.56
C LYS A 80 -12.02 -16.93 26.38
N ASP A 81 -11.35 -17.51 27.38
CA ASP A 81 -10.32 -16.80 28.12
C ASP A 81 -9.24 -16.25 27.17
N HIS A 82 -8.93 -14.96 27.35
CA HIS A 82 -7.96 -14.19 26.57
C HIS A 82 -8.26 -14.09 25.05
N LEU A 83 -9.49 -14.39 24.62
CA LEU A 83 -9.91 -14.24 23.21
C LEU A 83 -11.29 -13.62 23.10
N TYR A 84 -11.34 -12.47 22.43
CA TYR A 84 -12.56 -11.72 22.11
C TYR A 84 -12.77 -11.68 20.61
N SER A 85 -14.01 -11.59 20.17
CA SER A 85 -14.36 -11.46 18.75
C SER A 85 -15.27 -10.26 18.53
N ILE A 86 -15.04 -9.59 17.40
CA ILE A 86 -15.85 -8.47 16.94
C ILE A 86 -16.28 -8.75 15.50
N GLU A 87 -17.59 -8.81 15.28
CA GLU A 87 -18.18 -9.17 13.99
C GLU A 87 -19.40 -8.30 13.68
N GLY A 88 -19.86 -8.35 12.43
CA GLY A 88 -21.08 -7.69 11.95
C GLY A 88 -20.86 -6.74 10.76
N PRO A 89 -21.96 -6.34 10.07
CA PRO A 89 -21.92 -5.54 8.85
C PRO A 89 -21.09 -4.26 8.94
N ARG A 90 -21.16 -3.57 10.09
CA ARG A 90 -20.38 -2.35 10.32
C ARG A 90 -18.87 -2.61 10.24
N ILE A 91 -18.43 -3.74 10.80
CA ILE A 91 -17.02 -4.14 10.84
C ILE A 91 -16.56 -4.63 9.46
N GLU A 92 -17.39 -5.39 8.74
CA GLU A 92 -17.08 -5.84 7.38
C GLU A 92 -16.83 -4.67 6.42
N ARG A 93 -17.70 -3.65 6.46
CA ARG A 93 -17.50 -2.45 5.64
C ARG A 93 -16.21 -1.75 6.00
N MET A 94 -15.96 -1.53 7.30
CA MET A 94 -14.73 -0.89 7.77
C MET A 94 -13.48 -1.57 7.22
N LEU A 95 -13.43 -2.90 7.25
CA LEU A 95 -12.33 -3.67 6.67
C LEU A 95 -12.28 -3.58 5.14
N GLY A 96 -13.43 -3.49 4.47
CA GLY A 96 -13.52 -3.41 3.02
C GLY A 96 -12.80 -2.20 2.41
N TYR A 97 -12.75 -1.07 3.12
CA TYR A 97 -12.10 0.16 2.66
C TYR A 97 -10.83 0.54 3.42
N THR A 98 -10.41 -0.28 4.41
CA THR A 98 -9.24 0.01 5.23
C THR A 98 -8.16 -1.04 5.02
N ASN A 99 -7.00 -0.64 4.49
CA ASN A 99 -5.83 -1.50 4.46
C ASN A 99 -5.13 -1.55 5.83
N LEU A 100 -5.42 -2.59 6.62
CA LEU A 100 -4.86 -2.78 7.96
C LEU A 100 -3.35 -3.08 7.99
N ASP A 101 -2.75 -3.52 6.88
CA ASP A 101 -1.30 -3.75 6.80
C ASP A 101 -0.51 -2.43 6.69
N SER A 102 -1.20 -1.32 6.43
CA SER A 102 -0.60 0.01 6.38
C SER A 102 -0.70 0.71 7.74
N GLU A 103 0.36 1.44 8.14
CA GLU A 103 0.37 2.23 9.37
C GLU A 103 -0.83 3.20 9.45
N LYS A 104 -1.15 3.88 8.34
CA LYS A 104 -2.28 4.80 8.26
C LYS A 104 -3.63 4.09 8.44
N GLY A 105 -3.81 2.94 7.79
CA GLY A 105 -5.05 2.16 7.91
C GLY A 105 -5.22 1.58 9.30
N PHE A 106 -4.14 1.13 9.94
CA PHE A 106 -4.19 0.66 11.32
C PHE A 106 -4.56 1.77 12.31
N VAL A 107 -3.96 2.95 12.18
CA VAL A 107 -4.35 4.13 12.99
C VAL A 107 -5.81 4.51 12.79
N PHE A 108 -6.32 4.41 11.55
CA PHE A 108 -7.72 4.64 11.26
C PHE A 108 -8.62 3.61 11.97
N PHE A 109 -8.27 2.32 11.90
CA PHE A 109 -8.98 1.25 12.57
C PHE A 109 -9.05 1.47 14.09
N GLN A 110 -7.93 1.81 14.74
CA GLN A 110 -7.92 2.10 16.19
C GLN A 110 -8.87 3.26 16.55
N ARG A 111 -8.87 4.33 15.74
CA ARG A 111 -9.79 5.47 15.94
C ARG A 111 -11.25 5.07 15.73
N PHE A 112 -11.53 4.26 14.71
CA PHE A 112 -12.85 3.74 14.44
C PHE A 112 -13.39 2.95 15.63
N MET A 113 -12.59 2.02 16.17
CA MET A 113 -12.94 1.21 17.34
C MET A 113 -13.28 2.07 18.56
N LYS A 114 -12.47 3.10 18.82
CA LYS A 114 -12.68 4.04 19.93
C LYS A 114 -13.92 4.92 19.75
N GLN A 115 -14.13 5.46 18.55
CA GLN A 115 -15.26 6.36 18.27
C GLN A 115 -16.61 5.65 18.25
N ASN A 116 -16.62 4.36 17.93
CA ASN A 116 -17.84 3.54 17.90
C ASN A 116 -18.15 2.85 19.25
N GLY A 117 -17.36 3.08 20.31
CA GLY A 117 -17.60 2.49 21.63
C GLY A 117 -17.22 1.00 21.76
N ILE A 118 -16.61 0.43 20.72
CA ILE A 118 -16.27 -1.00 20.67
C ILE A 118 -15.21 -1.34 21.73
N LEU A 119 -14.26 -0.43 21.97
CA LEU A 119 -13.26 -0.61 23.04
C LEU A 119 -13.91 -0.64 24.43
N ASP A 120 -14.92 0.20 24.67
CA ASP A 120 -15.62 0.24 25.95
C ASP A 120 -16.39 -1.08 26.18
N GLU A 121 -17.03 -1.63 25.15
CA GLU A 121 -17.69 -2.94 25.22
C GLU A 121 -16.71 -4.09 25.51
N LEU A 122 -15.52 -4.07 24.90
CA LEU A 122 -14.47 -5.05 25.22
C LEU A 122 -14.03 -4.95 26.68
N GLU A 123 -13.89 -3.72 27.21
CA GLU A 123 -13.55 -3.49 28.62
C GLU A 123 -14.66 -3.97 29.56
N GLU A 124 -15.93 -3.76 29.22
CA GLU A 124 -17.07 -4.28 29.97
C GLU A 124 -17.10 -5.82 30.01
N LEU A 125 -16.62 -6.47 28.95
CA LEU A 125 -16.43 -7.93 28.87
C LEU A 125 -15.16 -8.43 29.59
N GLY A 126 -14.34 -7.51 30.10
CA GLY A 126 -13.16 -7.81 30.92
C GLY A 126 -11.91 -8.14 30.11
N ILE A 127 -11.71 -7.51 28.95
CA ILE A 127 -10.43 -7.59 28.23
C ILE A 127 -9.29 -6.97 29.05
N GLU A 128 -8.12 -7.58 29.01
CA GLU A 128 -6.89 -7.11 29.67
C GLU A 128 -5.74 -6.92 28.67
N ASP A 129 -4.70 -6.18 29.07
CA ASP A 129 -3.51 -5.99 28.25
C ASP A 129 -2.85 -7.33 27.88
N GLY A 130 -2.60 -7.53 26.58
CA GLY A 130 -2.08 -8.76 26.02
C GLY A 130 -3.14 -9.80 25.65
N ASP A 131 -4.43 -9.52 25.87
CA ASP A 131 -5.51 -10.37 25.34
C ASP A 131 -5.66 -10.21 23.82
N THR A 132 -6.16 -11.24 23.15
CA THR A 132 -6.33 -11.24 21.70
C THR A 132 -7.74 -10.82 21.29
N VAL A 133 -7.82 -9.88 20.35
CA VAL A 133 -9.05 -9.48 19.65
C VAL A 133 -9.02 -10.02 18.24
N LYS A 134 -10.00 -10.87 17.92
CA LYS A 134 -10.18 -11.46 16.60
C LYS A 134 -11.26 -10.74 15.81
N ILE A 135 -10.91 -10.33 14.59
CA ILE A 135 -11.80 -9.65 13.66
C ILE A 135 -11.65 -10.33 12.29
N TYR A 136 -12.57 -11.25 11.98
CA TYR A 136 -12.50 -12.11 10.79
C TYR A 136 -11.14 -12.82 10.66
N GLY A 137 -10.39 -12.52 9.59
CA GLY A 137 -9.07 -13.08 9.30
C GLY A 137 -7.92 -12.40 10.03
N HIS A 138 -8.20 -11.40 10.88
CA HIS A 138 -7.19 -10.64 11.62
C HIS A 138 -7.26 -10.93 13.12
N GLU A 139 -6.10 -10.89 13.76
CA GLU A 139 -5.93 -11.03 15.21
C GLU A 139 -4.97 -9.94 15.69
N PHE A 140 -5.33 -9.28 16.79
CA PHE A 140 -4.56 -8.18 17.38
C PHE A 140 -4.42 -8.37 18.88
N ASP A 141 -3.25 -8.01 19.41
CA ASP A 141 -3.07 -7.89 20.84
C ASP A 141 -3.66 -6.56 21.32
N TYR A 142 -4.49 -6.63 22.35
CA TYR A 142 -5.06 -5.45 22.99
C TYR A 142 -4.05 -4.86 23.98
N TYR A 143 -3.86 -3.55 23.90
CA TYR A 143 -3.14 -2.78 24.90
C TYR A 143 -3.88 -1.48 25.12
N LYS A 144 -4.19 -1.19 26.37
CA LYS A 144 -4.81 0.07 26.77
C LYS A 144 -3.76 1.19 26.70
N GLU A 145 -4.10 2.28 25.98
CA GLU A 145 -3.34 3.54 26.02
C GLU A 145 -3.53 4.30 27.33
#